data_AF-A0A2R7NRG9-F1
#
_entry.id   AF-A0A2R7NRG9-F1
#
_cell.length_a   1.000
_cell.length_b   1.000
_cell.length_c   1.000
_cell.angle_alpha   90.00
_cell.angle_beta   90.00
_cell.angle_gamma   90.00
#
_symmetry.space_group_name_H-M   'P 1'
#
loop_
_entity.id
_entity.type
_entity.pdbx_description
1 polymer ?
#
loop_
_entity_poly.entity_id
_entity_poly.type
_entity_poly.pdbx_seq_one_letter_code
_entity_poly.pdbx_strand_id
1 'polypeptide(L)'
;MNQLKISTRLAVAFAVMVLLLVALGAVGLVRSANQRAELKDVIDVRIPIVKTLGALNDGVNEQAIQLRNLAIFTSDAIVKSATNQISASAADVDAQYKTLTALVTSEKGKELMARMQQRRGDFLKLRDQYLTTLQQGQRDEALKLLEEQLRPAQRAYMAAIDEQFEFQSQRTVDAGARAEAAAVSLQRDVLIAGALAIAIAIFLAITIIRSITRPLAQAVEAVEAADRVASGDLSGQIVVQSKDETGHLLSALQRMQQSLVNTVSSVRQNAEGVASASAQIASGNNDLSARTEQQASALEETAASMEEL
;
A
#
# COMPACT_ATOMS: atom_id res chain seq x y z
N MET A 1 -10.02 13.12 -23.77
CA MET A 1 -8.57 12.85 -23.64
C MET A 1 -7.77 13.18 -24.90
N ASN A 2 -8.35 13.18 -26.11
CA ASN A 2 -7.61 13.36 -27.39
C ASN A 2 -7.03 14.78 -27.66
N GLN A 3 -7.12 15.70 -26.70
CA GLN A 3 -6.53 17.05 -26.81
C GLN A 3 -5.31 17.24 -25.89
N LEU A 4 -5.05 16.30 -24.98
CA LEU A 4 -3.90 16.36 -24.09
C LEU A 4 -2.67 15.78 -24.79
N LYS A 5 -1.51 16.37 -24.52
CA LYS A 5 -0.20 15.84 -24.91
C LYS A 5 -0.01 14.39 -24.45
N ILE A 6 0.63 13.55 -25.25
CA ILE A 6 0.94 12.14 -24.92
C ILE A 6 1.74 12.07 -23.61
N SER A 7 2.72 12.96 -23.46
CA SER A 7 3.53 13.11 -22.25
C SER A 7 2.68 13.37 -21.00
N THR A 8 1.69 14.25 -21.08
CA THR A 8 0.76 14.54 -19.98
C THR A 8 -0.10 13.33 -19.62
N ARG A 9 -0.60 12.59 -20.62
CA ARG A 9 -1.42 11.39 -20.38
C ARG A 9 -0.62 10.31 -19.64
N LEU A 10 0.62 10.06 -20.07
CA LEU A 10 1.53 9.12 -19.41
C LEU A 10 1.88 9.59 -17.99
N ALA A 11 2.21 10.87 -17.80
CA ALA A 11 2.52 11.42 -16.48
C ALA A 11 1.36 11.26 -15.50
N VAL A 12 0.12 11.56 -15.92
CA VAL A 12 -1.08 11.36 -15.08
C VAL A 12 -1.27 9.89 -14.72
N ALA A 13 -1.10 8.98 -15.68
CA ALA A 13 -1.26 7.55 -15.42
C ALA A 13 -0.23 7.02 -14.42
N PHE A 14 1.04 7.38 -14.60
CA PHE A 14 2.10 7.02 -13.66
C PHE A 14 1.87 7.65 -12.29
N ALA A 15 1.44 8.91 -12.21
CA ALA A 15 1.11 9.57 -10.96
C ALA A 15 -0.02 8.84 -10.23
N VAL A 16 -1.08 8.43 -10.93
CA VAL A 16 -2.17 7.64 -10.35
C VAL A 16 -1.67 6.27 -9.88
N MET A 17 -0.82 5.57 -10.65
CA MET A 17 -0.24 4.29 -10.20
C MET A 17 0.58 4.45 -8.92
N VAL A 18 1.41 5.49 -8.83
CA VAL A 18 2.19 5.79 -7.62
C VAL A 18 1.26 6.09 -6.44
N LEU A 19 0.20 6.90 -6.65
CA LEU A 19 -0.79 7.18 -5.62
C LEU A 19 -1.52 5.92 -5.16
N LEU A 20 -1.86 4.99 -6.07
CA LEU A 20 -2.47 3.71 -5.71
C LEU A 20 -1.53 2.84 -4.86
N LEU A 21 -0.23 2.81 -5.18
CA LEU A 21 0.76 2.10 -4.37
C LEU A 21 0.89 2.72 -2.97
N VAL A 22 0.95 4.05 -2.88
CA VAL A 22 0.98 4.77 -1.59
C VAL A 22 -0.28 4.50 -0.78
N ALA A 23 -1.46 4.55 -1.41
CA ALA A 23 -2.73 4.26 -0.76
C ALA A 23 -2.81 2.82 -0.24
N LEU A 24 -2.36 1.85 -1.03
CA LEU A 24 -2.31 0.44 -0.62
C LEU A 24 -1.36 0.25 0.57
N GLY A 25 -0.17 0.86 0.51
CA GLY A 25 0.78 0.87 1.62
C GLY A 25 0.21 1.51 2.88
N ALA A 26 -0.49 2.64 2.76
CA ALA A 26 -1.14 3.32 3.87
C ALA A 26 -2.23 2.46 4.51
N VAL A 27 -3.09 1.81 3.73
CA VAL A 27 -4.10 0.87 4.23
C VAL A 27 -3.42 -0.27 4.99
N GLY A 28 -2.38 -0.87 4.42
CA GLY A 28 -1.62 -1.95 5.06
C GLY A 28 -1.02 -1.51 6.41
N LEU A 29 -0.39 -0.34 6.46
CA LEU A 29 0.23 0.19 7.68
C LEU A 29 -0.80 0.50 8.78
N VAL A 30 -1.90 1.20 8.44
CA VAL A 30 -2.94 1.56 9.42
C VAL A 30 -3.63 0.31 9.98
N ARG A 31 -4.00 -0.64 9.11
CA ARG A 31 -4.66 -1.87 9.53
C ARG A 31 -3.72 -2.78 10.32
N SER A 32 -2.43 -2.84 9.95
CA SER A 32 -1.42 -3.57 10.73
C SER A 32 -1.18 -2.94 12.09
N ALA A 33 -1.21 -1.61 12.21
CA ALA A 33 -1.08 -0.93 13.49
C ALA A 33 -2.22 -1.30 14.45
N ASN A 34 -3.46 -1.37 13.97
CA ASN A 34 -4.60 -1.80 14.77
C ASN A 34 -4.47 -3.27 15.22
N GLN A 35 -4.08 -4.16 14.32
CA GLN A 35 -3.83 -5.57 14.65
C GLN A 35 -2.71 -5.71 15.71
N ARG A 36 -1.62 -4.95 15.56
CA ARG A 36 -0.51 -4.93 16.53
C ARG A 36 -0.96 -4.43 17.90
N ALA A 37 -1.85 -3.43 17.96
CA ALA A 37 -2.36 -2.90 19.22
C ALA A 37 -3.18 -3.96 19.98
N GLU A 38 -4.10 -4.66 19.31
CA GLU A 38 -4.87 -5.76 19.92
C GLU A 38 -3.96 -6.90 20.37
N LEU A 39 -2.97 -7.28 19.55
CA LEU A 39 -2.02 -8.34 19.93
C LEU A 39 -1.14 -7.93 21.12
N LYS A 40 -0.71 -6.67 21.19
CA LYS A 40 0.06 -6.12 22.30
C LYS A 40 -0.74 -6.16 23.60
N ASP A 41 -2.02 -5.83 23.57
CA ASP A 41 -2.91 -5.93 24.74
C ASP A 41 -2.98 -7.38 25.27
N VAL A 42 -3.05 -8.37 24.39
CA VAL A 42 -3.02 -9.79 24.78
C VAL A 42 -1.68 -10.17 25.43
N ILE A 43 -0.56 -9.86 24.76
CA ILE A 43 0.77 -10.34 25.16
C ILE A 43 1.32 -9.58 26.38
N ASP A 44 1.18 -8.26 26.41
CA ASP A 44 1.85 -7.42 27.40
C ASP A 44 0.98 -7.13 28.64
N VAL A 45 -0.33 -7.35 28.55
CA VAL A 45 -1.26 -7.07 29.66
C VAL A 45 -1.95 -8.35 30.12
N ARG A 46 -2.68 -9.02 29.23
CA ARG A 46 -3.61 -10.08 29.63
C ARG A 46 -2.93 -11.39 30.03
N ILE A 47 -1.97 -11.86 29.23
CA ILE A 47 -1.18 -13.05 29.57
C ILE A 47 -0.44 -12.86 30.90
N PRO A 48 0.27 -11.73 31.15
CA PRO A 48 0.89 -11.46 32.43
C PRO A 48 -0.09 -11.48 33.61
N ILE A 49 -1.29 -10.89 33.47
CA ILE A 49 -2.31 -10.94 34.53
C ILE A 49 -2.68 -12.39 34.87
N VAL A 50 -3.01 -13.21 33.88
CA VAL A 50 -3.42 -14.61 34.08
C VAL A 50 -2.27 -15.42 34.70
N LYS A 51 -1.04 -15.24 34.22
CA LYS A 51 0.16 -15.88 34.78
C LYS A 51 0.39 -15.49 36.24
N THR A 52 0.25 -14.20 36.56
CA THR A 52 0.41 -13.68 37.92
C THR A 52 -0.67 -14.21 38.86
N LEU A 53 -1.92 -14.37 38.40
CA LEU A 53 -2.98 -14.99 39.19
C LEU A 53 -2.71 -16.46 39.48
N GLY A 54 -2.15 -17.21 38.50
CA GLY A 54 -1.67 -18.57 38.73
C GLY A 54 -0.57 -18.64 39.80
N ALA A 55 0.45 -17.79 39.68
CA ALA A 55 1.54 -17.70 40.66
C ALA A 55 1.05 -17.33 42.07
N LEU A 56 0.02 -16.48 42.18
CA LEU A 56 -0.64 -16.19 43.45
C LEU A 56 -1.29 -17.44 44.06
N ASN A 57 -2.01 -18.21 43.27
CA ASN A 57 -2.67 -19.43 43.75
C ASN A 57 -1.64 -20.45 44.23
N ASP A 58 -0.55 -20.63 43.47
CA ASP A 58 0.58 -21.49 43.83
C ASP A 58 1.24 -21.02 45.14
N GLY A 59 1.50 -19.72 45.29
CA GLY A 59 2.08 -19.16 46.52
C GLY A 59 1.19 -19.36 47.74
N VAL A 60 -0.13 -19.18 47.61
CA VAL A 60 -1.08 -19.43 48.70
C VAL A 60 -1.13 -20.91 49.07
N ASN A 61 -1.11 -21.81 48.09
CA ASN A 61 -1.03 -23.25 48.33
C ASN A 61 0.27 -23.66 49.00
N GLU A 62 1.40 -23.10 48.57
CA GLU A 62 2.71 -23.35 49.17
C GLU A 62 2.72 -22.95 50.66
N GLN A 63 2.23 -21.76 50.98
CA GLN A 63 2.06 -21.34 52.38
C GLN A 63 1.19 -22.33 53.17
N ALA A 64 0.08 -22.78 52.59
CA ALA A 64 -0.82 -23.72 53.25
C ALA A 64 -0.18 -25.11 53.49
N ILE A 65 0.63 -25.60 52.55
CA ILE A 65 1.40 -26.84 52.71
C ILE A 65 2.39 -26.68 53.86
N GLN A 66 3.15 -25.59 53.87
CA GLN A 66 4.17 -25.38 54.91
C GLN A 66 3.57 -25.13 56.29
N LEU A 67 2.43 -24.45 56.39
CA LEU A 67 1.69 -24.30 57.65
C LEU A 67 1.28 -25.66 58.23
N ARG A 68 0.85 -26.60 57.38
CA ARG A 68 0.56 -27.99 57.80
C ARG A 68 1.83 -28.73 58.20
N ASN A 69 2.92 -28.56 57.47
CA ASN A 69 4.22 -29.16 57.81
C ASN A 69 4.70 -28.74 59.21
N LEU A 70 4.47 -27.47 59.59
CA LEU A 70 4.82 -26.98 60.94
C LEU A 70 3.98 -27.62 62.07
N ALA A 71 2.74 -28.04 61.78
CA ALA A 71 1.93 -28.80 62.73
C ALA A 71 2.38 -30.26 62.85
N ILE A 72 2.69 -30.89 61.70
CA ILE A 72 2.94 -32.34 61.60
C ILE A 72 4.37 -32.70 62.01
N PHE A 73 5.36 -31.93 61.57
CA PHE A 73 6.78 -32.24 61.77
C PHE A 73 7.37 -31.41 62.90
N THR A 74 8.26 -32.04 63.66
CA THR A 74 8.94 -31.42 64.81
C THR A 74 10.45 -31.27 64.62
N SER A 75 11.02 -31.78 63.52
CA SER A 75 12.46 -31.67 63.30
C SER A 75 12.87 -30.24 62.96
N ASP A 76 13.95 -29.76 63.60
CA ASP A 76 14.43 -28.39 63.42
C ASP A 76 14.72 -28.04 61.96
N ALA A 77 15.24 -29.01 61.20
CA ALA A 77 15.51 -28.85 59.77
C ALA A 77 14.23 -28.58 58.97
N ILE A 78 13.15 -29.34 59.22
CA ILE A 78 11.87 -29.15 58.52
C ILE A 78 11.20 -27.85 58.98
N VAL A 79 11.19 -27.58 60.28
CA VAL A 79 10.59 -26.35 60.84
C VAL A 79 11.26 -25.11 60.25
N LYS A 80 12.59 -25.08 60.18
CA LYS A 80 13.34 -23.97 59.57
C LYS A 80 13.05 -23.84 58.07
N SER A 81 13.03 -24.95 57.34
CA SER A 81 12.73 -24.96 55.90
C SER A 81 11.32 -24.44 55.62
N ALA A 82 10.31 -24.96 56.32
CA ALA A 82 8.91 -24.55 56.18
C ALA A 82 8.72 -23.07 56.51
N THR A 83 9.33 -22.57 57.59
CA THR A 83 9.27 -21.15 57.96
C THR A 83 9.88 -20.24 56.88
N ASN A 84 11.02 -20.64 56.32
CA ASN A 84 11.65 -19.91 55.22
C ASN A 84 10.79 -19.90 53.95
N GLN A 85 10.18 -21.04 53.60
CA GLN A 85 9.32 -21.17 52.43
C GLN A 85 8.02 -20.36 52.57
N ILE A 86 7.42 -20.31 53.77
CA ILE A 86 6.29 -19.42 54.07
C ILE A 86 6.68 -17.97 53.83
N SER A 87 7.85 -17.55 54.35
CA SER A 87 8.33 -16.17 54.24
C SER A 87 8.62 -15.79 52.79
N ALA A 88 9.29 -16.68 52.04
CA ALA A 88 9.60 -16.47 50.63
C ALA A 88 8.33 -16.39 49.78
N SER A 89 7.39 -17.32 49.96
CA SER A 89 6.11 -17.32 49.25
C SER A 89 5.27 -16.09 49.61
N ALA A 90 5.25 -15.65 50.87
CA ALA A 90 4.55 -14.43 51.26
C ALA A 90 5.11 -13.19 50.56
N ALA A 91 6.43 -13.10 50.44
CA ALA A 91 7.10 -12.01 49.73
C ALA A 91 6.83 -12.03 48.21
N ASP A 92 6.81 -13.22 47.58
CA ASP A 92 6.44 -13.34 46.17
C ASP A 92 4.97 -12.96 45.95
N VAL A 93 4.05 -13.44 46.79
CA VAL A 93 2.64 -13.04 46.77
C VAL A 93 2.49 -11.52 46.84
N ASP A 94 3.24 -10.84 47.72
CA ASP A 94 3.27 -9.38 47.78
C ASP A 94 3.72 -8.71 46.47
N ALA A 95 4.76 -9.27 45.83
CA ALA A 95 5.22 -8.78 44.54
C ALA A 95 4.16 -8.98 43.44
N GLN A 96 3.50 -10.14 43.42
CA GLN A 96 2.43 -10.44 42.46
C GLN A 96 1.24 -9.48 42.61
N TYR A 97 0.85 -9.11 43.84
CA TYR A 97 -0.19 -8.10 44.06
C TYR A 97 0.16 -6.72 43.48
N LYS A 98 1.42 -6.31 43.58
CA LYS A 98 1.89 -5.04 43.00
C LYS A 98 1.76 -5.08 41.48
N THR A 99 2.16 -6.18 40.85
CA THR A 99 2.00 -6.40 39.41
C THR A 99 0.54 -6.35 38.99
N LEU A 100 -0.36 -7.05 39.69
CA LEU A 100 -1.79 -7.01 39.37
C LEU A 100 -2.39 -5.62 39.53
N THR A 101 -1.99 -4.88 40.57
CA THR A 101 -2.50 -3.52 40.80
C THR A 101 -2.13 -2.57 39.66
N ALA A 102 -0.96 -2.77 39.03
CA ALA A 102 -0.53 -1.98 37.88
C ALA A 102 -1.26 -2.36 36.58
N LEU A 103 -1.58 -3.64 36.38
CA LEU A 103 -2.13 -4.16 35.12
C LEU A 103 -3.67 -4.19 35.09
N VAL A 104 -4.32 -4.41 36.24
CA VAL A 104 -5.78 -4.56 36.33
C VAL A 104 -6.43 -3.18 36.44
N THR A 105 -6.93 -2.68 35.30
CA THR A 105 -7.50 -1.33 35.20
C THR A 105 -9.03 -1.30 35.06
N SER A 106 -9.66 -2.43 34.73
CA SER A 106 -11.12 -2.49 34.55
C SER A 106 -11.86 -2.39 35.89
N GLU A 107 -13.03 -1.74 35.90
CA GLU A 107 -13.81 -1.54 37.13
C GLU A 107 -14.16 -2.86 37.82
N LYS A 108 -14.66 -3.85 37.06
CA LYS A 108 -14.94 -5.18 37.61
C LYS A 108 -13.67 -5.89 38.10
N GLY A 109 -12.55 -5.71 37.40
CA GLY A 109 -11.26 -6.27 37.82
C GLY A 109 -10.76 -5.66 39.13
N LYS A 110 -10.95 -4.34 39.34
CA LYS A 110 -10.63 -3.65 40.60
C LYS A 110 -11.53 -4.11 41.74
N GLU A 111 -12.82 -4.28 41.49
CA GLU A 111 -13.78 -4.81 42.46
C GLU A 111 -13.37 -6.21 42.96
N LEU A 112 -13.00 -7.10 42.02
CA LEU A 112 -12.49 -8.44 42.31
C LEU A 112 -11.14 -8.39 43.06
N MET A 113 -10.23 -7.51 42.66
CA MET A 113 -8.98 -7.27 43.37
C MET A 113 -9.20 -6.83 44.82
N ALA A 114 -10.17 -5.97 45.09
CA ALA A 114 -10.51 -5.54 46.44
C ALA A 114 -11.04 -6.71 47.28
N ARG A 115 -11.88 -7.59 46.70
CA ARG A 115 -12.30 -8.85 47.35
C ARG A 115 -11.12 -9.75 47.68
N MET A 116 -10.20 -9.94 46.74
CA MET A 116 -8.98 -10.73 46.96
C MET A 116 -8.16 -10.16 48.12
N GLN A 117 -7.95 -8.84 48.16
CA GLN A 117 -7.21 -8.18 49.25
C GLN A 117 -7.91 -8.32 50.61
N GLN A 118 -9.23 -8.22 50.66
CA GLN A 118 -9.99 -8.45 51.88
C GLN A 118 -9.78 -9.88 52.40
N ARG A 119 -9.97 -10.89 51.54
CA ARG A 119 -9.79 -12.31 51.90
C ARG A 119 -8.35 -12.64 52.26
N ARG A 120 -7.39 -12.00 51.60
CA ARG A 120 -5.99 -12.06 51.97
C ARG A 120 -5.77 -11.57 53.40
N GLY A 121 -6.34 -10.43 53.77
CA GLY A 121 -6.25 -9.89 55.14
C GLY A 121 -6.77 -10.88 56.19
N ASP A 122 -7.94 -11.48 55.94
CA ASP A 122 -8.53 -12.52 56.82
C ASP A 122 -7.59 -13.72 56.99
N PHE A 123 -7.02 -14.22 55.87
CA PHE A 123 -6.07 -15.33 55.87
C PHE A 123 -4.79 -15.01 56.63
N LEU A 124 -4.17 -13.84 56.37
CA LEU A 124 -2.93 -13.43 57.01
C LEU A 124 -3.09 -13.31 58.53
N LYS A 125 -4.21 -12.73 59.00
CA LYS A 125 -4.51 -12.62 60.43
C LYS A 125 -4.56 -13.99 61.11
N LEU A 126 -5.26 -14.95 60.51
CA LEU A 126 -5.38 -16.30 61.06
C LEU A 126 -4.07 -17.09 60.95
N ARG A 127 -3.30 -16.88 59.89
CA ARG A 127 -1.96 -17.47 59.72
C ARG A 127 -1.03 -17.02 60.83
N ASP A 128 -0.99 -15.72 61.11
CA ASP A 128 -0.08 -15.15 62.11
C ASP A 128 -0.49 -15.60 63.52
N GLN A 129 -1.79 -15.70 63.80
CA GLN A 129 -2.31 -16.31 65.03
C GLN A 129 -1.86 -17.78 65.15
N TYR A 130 -2.02 -18.58 64.09
CA TYR A 130 -1.61 -19.98 64.07
C TYR A 130 -0.10 -20.17 64.31
N LEU A 131 0.74 -19.38 63.65
CA LEU A 131 2.19 -19.41 63.86
C LEU A 131 2.56 -19.05 65.30
N THR A 132 1.89 -18.06 65.89
CA THR A 132 2.09 -17.66 67.29
C THR A 132 1.70 -18.78 68.25
N THR A 133 0.54 -19.42 68.06
CA THR A 133 0.07 -20.54 68.88
C THR A 133 1.03 -21.73 68.81
N LEU A 134 1.58 -22.03 67.62
CA LEU A 134 2.63 -23.05 67.48
C LEU A 134 3.92 -22.69 68.23
N GLN A 135 4.36 -21.44 68.17
CA GLN A 135 5.56 -20.96 68.88
C GLN A 135 5.39 -21.01 70.41
N GLN A 136 4.16 -20.86 70.91
CA GLN A 136 3.82 -20.99 72.33
C GLN A 136 3.72 -22.46 72.79
N GLY A 137 3.94 -23.43 71.89
CA GLY A 137 3.86 -24.86 72.21
C GLY A 137 2.43 -25.42 72.28
N GLN A 138 1.41 -24.62 71.95
CA GLN A 138 0.00 -24.98 72.05
C GLN A 138 -0.48 -25.74 70.80
N ARG A 139 0.10 -26.92 70.53
CA ARG A 139 -0.14 -27.65 69.28
C ARG A 139 -1.61 -28.03 69.03
N ASP A 140 -2.32 -28.51 70.04
CA ASP A 140 -3.73 -28.92 69.88
C ASP A 140 -4.64 -27.73 69.52
N GLU A 141 -4.38 -26.58 70.14
CA GLU A 141 -5.10 -25.34 69.84
C GLU A 141 -4.77 -24.81 68.44
N ALA A 142 -3.51 -24.92 68.01
CA ALA A 142 -3.10 -24.59 66.65
C ALA A 142 -3.79 -25.50 65.62
N LEU A 143 -3.89 -26.81 65.87
CA LEU A 143 -4.58 -27.75 64.99
C LEU A 143 -6.07 -27.43 64.88
N LYS A 144 -6.73 -27.12 65.99
CA LYS A 144 -8.13 -26.69 66.01
C LYS A 144 -8.33 -25.40 65.21
N LEU A 145 -7.47 -24.41 65.40
CA LEU A 145 -7.49 -23.15 64.63
C LEU A 145 -7.27 -23.41 63.13
N LEU A 146 -6.36 -24.32 62.79
CA LEU A 146 -6.08 -24.72 61.41
C LEU A 146 -7.32 -25.30 60.73
N GLU A 147 -7.98 -26.24 61.39
CA GLU A 147 -9.14 -26.96 60.86
C GLU A 147 -10.38 -26.07 60.74
N GLU A 148 -10.72 -25.36 61.83
CA GLU A 148 -12.00 -24.65 61.96
C GLU A 148 -11.98 -23.27 61.29
N GLN A 149 -10.81 -22.60 61.19
CA GLN A 149 -10.75 -21.21 60.76
C GLN A 149 -9.77 -20.97 59.61
N LEU A 150 -8.50 -21.37 59.76
CA LEU A 150 -7.46 -21.04 58.78
C LEU A 150 -7.67 -21.74 57.42
N ARG A 151 -8.03 -23.03 57.41
CA ARG A 151 -8.34 -23.74 56.15
C ARG A 151 -9.58 -23.16 55.44
N PRO A 152 -10.72 -22.89 56.11
CA PRO A 152 -11.82 -22.15 55.50
C PRO A 152 -11.43 -20.78 54.94
N ALA A 153 -10.65 -19.98 55.68
CA ALA A 153 -10.18 -18.68 55.22
C ALA A 153 -9.25 -18.78 53.99
N GLN A 154 -8.34 -19.77 53.98
CA GLN A 154 -7.51 -20.07 52.83
C GLN A 154 -8.36 -20.41 51.59
N ARG A 155 -9.37 -21.29 51.74
CA ARG A 155 -10.26 -21.65 50.62
C ARG A 155 -11.07 -20.46 50.11
N ALA A 156 -11.58 -19.63 51.00
CA ALA A 156 -12.30 -18.40 50.63
C ALA A 156 -11.38 -17.41 49.88
N TYR A 157 -10.11 -17.35 50.27
CA TYR A 157 -9.12 -16.53 49.59
C TYR A 157 -8.77 -17.07 48.20
N MET A 158 -8.49 -18.37 48.07
CA MET A 158 -8.27 -19.01 46.76
C MET A 158 -9.47 -18.85 45.83
N ALA A 159 -10.70 -19.03 46.34
CA ALA A 159 -11.90 -18.83 45.55
C ALA A 159 -12.03 -17.38 45.00
N ALA A 160 -11.58 -16.38 45.77
CA ALA A 160 -11.54 -14.99 45.28
C ALA A 160 -10.45 -14.77 44.20
N ILE A 161 -9.31 -15.46 44.31
CA ILE A 161 -8.28 -15.47 43.25
C ILE A 161 -8.84 -16.13 41.99
N ASP A 162 -9.51 -17.28 42.12
CA ASP A 162 -10.11 -18.02 41.01
C ASP A 162 -11.21 -17.20 40.31
N GLU A 163 -12.05 -16.46 41.06
CA GLU A 163 -13.06 -15.56 40.48
C GLU A 163 -12.41 -14.49 39.58
N GLN A 164 -11.29 -13.91 40.02
CA GLN A 164 -10.52 -12.96 39.22
C GLN A 164 -9.82 -13.64 38.04
N PHE A 165 -9.28 -14.85 38.24
CA PHE A 165 -8.65 -15.64 37.19
C PHE A 165 -9.63 -15.93 36.06
N GLU A 166 -10.83 -16.42 36.36
CA GLU A 166 -11.85 -16.71 35.36
C GLU A 166 -12.29 -15.44 34.61
N PHE A 167 -12.51 -14.34 35.33
CA PHE A 167 -12.84 -13.06 34.70
C PHE A 167 -11.74 -12.59 33.73
N GLN A 168 -10.47 -12.71 34.11
CA GLN A 168 -9.35 -12.29 33.28
C GLN A 168 -9.04 -13.27 32.16
N SER A 169 -9.27 -14.56 32.38
CA SER A 169 -9.17 -15.61 31.38
C SER A 169 -10.18 -15.38 30.26
N GLN A 170 -11.45 -15.16 30.59
CA GLN A 170 -12.47 -14.82 29.59
C GLN A 170 -12.11 -13.55 28.81
N ARG A 171 -11.66 -12.51 29.52
CA ARG A 171 -11.18 -11.28 28.89
C ARG A 171 -9.97 -11.51 27.98
N THR A 172 -9.11 -12.48 28.28
CA THR A 172 -7.97 -12.86 27.43
C THR A 172 -8.47 -13.54 26.16
N VAL A 173 -9.43 -14.44 26.26
CA VAL A 173 -10.09 -15.09 25.11
C VAL A 173 -10.76 -14.04 24.22
N ASP A 174 -11.55 -13.12 24.77
CA ASP A 174 -12.24 -12.07 24.01
C ASP A 174 -11.26 -11.15 23.27
N ALA A 175 -10.11 -10.85 23.89
CA ALA A 175 -9.07 -10.04 23.26
C ALA A 175 -8.33 -10.80 22.16
N GLY A 176 -8.07 -12.09 22.35
CA GLY A 176 -7.57 -12.96 21.29
C GLY A 176 -8.50 -12.99 20.08
N ALA A 177 -9.81 -13.10 20.31
CA ALA A 177 -10.82 -13.05 19.25
C ALA A 177 -10.84 -11.69 18.51
N ARG A 178 -10.68 -10.57 19.23
CA ARG A 178 -10.55 -9.24 18.60
C ARG A 178 -9.26 -9.11 17.78
N ALA A 179 -8.13 -9.60 18.29
CA ALA A 179 -6.87 -9.59 17.56
C ALA A 179 -6.95 -10.41 16.27
N GLU A 180 -7.59 -11.58 16.31
CA GLU A 180 -7.84 -12.41 15.13
C GLU A 180 -8.78 -11.72 14.14
N ALA A 181 -9.89 -11.13 14.62
CA ALA A 181 -10.79 -10.35 13.78
C ALA A 181 -10.07 -9.16 13.13
N ALA A 182 -9.15 -8.50 13.84
CA ALA A 182 -8.33 -7.44 13.29
C ALA A 182 -7.40 -7.97 12.17
N ALA A 183 -6.81 -9.14 12.34
CA ALA A 183 -5.99 -9.81 11.32
C ALA A 183 -6.79 -10.14 10.05
N VAL A 184 -7.98 -10.73 10.21
CA VAL A 184 -8.89 -11.03 9.09
C VAL A 184 -9.33 -9.74 8.40
N SER A 185 -9.64 -8.68 9.16
CA SER A 185 -10.01 -7.39 8.59
C SER A 185 -8.88 -6.75 7.79
N LEU A 186 -7.63 -6.85 8.27
CA LEU A 186 -6.45 -6.39 7.53
C LEU A 186 -6.34 -7.12 6.19
N GLN A 187 -6.41 -8.45 6.19
CA GLN A 187 -6.31 -9.24 4.96
C GLN A 187 -7.41 -8.86 3.97
N ARG A 188 -8.66 -8.82 4.43
CA ARG A 188 -9.81 -8.44 3.61
C ARG A 188 -9.63 -7.04 3.01
N ASP A 189 -9.24 -6.06 3.82
CA ASP A 189 -9.18 -4.67 3.38
C ASP A 189 -8.00 -4.44 2.42
N VAL A 190 -6.86 -5.12 2.62
CA VAL A 190 -5.74 -5.11 1.66
C VAL A 190 -6.13 -5.80 0.35
N LEU A 191 -6.86 -6.92 0.40
CA LEU A 191 -7.33 -7.60 -0.81
C LEU A 191 -8.33 -6.73 -1.60
N ILE A 192 -9.28 -6.09 -0.92
CA ILE A 192 -10.24 -5.17 -1.56
C ILE A 192 -9.51 -3.97 -2.18
N ALA A 193 -8.60 -3.34 -1.43
CA ALA A 193 -7.82 -2.21 -1.92
C ALA A 193 -6.92 -2.62 -3.11
N GLY A 194 -6.31 -3.80 -3.06
CA GLY A 194 -5.52 -4.36 -4.15
C GLY A 194 -6.34 -4.65 -5.39
N ALA A 195 -7.52 -5.27 -5.24
CA ALA A 195 -8.43 -5.52 -6.35
C ALA A 195 -8.92 -4.23 -7.02
N LEU A 196 -9.26 -3.21 -6.23
CA LEU A 196 -9.62 -1.88 -6.74
C LEU A 196 -8.45 -1.22 -7.46
N ALA A 197 -7.24 -1.27 -6.90
CA ALA A 197 -6.04 -0.72 -7.53
C ALA A 197 -5.75 -1.40 -8.88
N ILE A 198 -5.87 -2.73 -8.95
CA ILE A 198 -5.71 -3.50 -10.20
C ILE A 198 -6.79 -3.11 -11.21
N ALA A 199 -8.06 -3.01 -10.80
CA ALA A 199 -9.15 -2.61 -11.69
C ALA A 199 -8.92 -1.21 -12.27
N ILE A 200 -8.48 -0.26 -11.45
CA ILE A 200 -8.14 1.11 -11.89
C ILE A 200 -6.92 1.07 -12.82
N ALA A 201 -5.89 0.29 -12.51
CA ALA A 201 -4.71 0.15 -13.36
C ALA A 201 -5.05 -0.43 -14.74
N ILE A 202 -5.89 -1.47 -14.80
CA ILE A 202 -6.39 -2.05 -16.06
C ILE A 202 -7.20 -1.02 -16.85
N PHE A 203 -8.11 -0.31 -16.17
CA PHE A 203 -8.93 0.73 -16.80
C PHE A 203 -8.07 1.84 -17.41
N LEU A 204 -7.06 2.34 -16.67
CA LEU A 204 -6.11 3.33 -17.15
C LEU A 204 -5.28 2.79 -18.30
N ALA A 205 -4.75 1.56 -18.20
CA ALA A 205 -3.97 0.93 -19.25
C ALA A 205 -4.77 0.83 -20.56
N ILE A 206 -6.01 0.33 -20.51
CA ILE A 206 -6.90 0.23 -21.69
C ILE A 206 -7.16 1.63 -22.27
N THR A 207 -7.43 2.61 -21.41
CA THR A 207 -7.72 3.99 -21.85
C THR A 207 -6.50 4.63 -22.52
N ILE A 208 -5.30 4.45 -21.96
CA ILE A 208 -4.05 4.96 -22.52
C ILE A 208 -3.72 4.29 -23.84
N ILE A 209 -3.75 2.95 -23.88
CA ILE A 209 -3.52 2.15 -25.10
C ILE A 209 -4.47 2.62 -26.19
N ARG A 210 -5.77 2.75 -25.92
CA ARG A 210 -6.73 3.27 -26.92
C ARG A 210 -6.46 4.71 -27.31
N SER A 211 -6.00 5.56 -26.39
CA SER A 211 -5.74 6.98 -26.67
C SER A 211 -4.41 7.26 -27.37
N ILE A 212 -3.42 6.38 -27.27
CA ILE A 212 -2.09 6.54 -27.86
C ILE A 212 -1.93 5.64 -29.09
N THR A 213 -2.22 4.34 -28.95
CA THR A 213 -1.99 3.36 -30.02
C THR A 213 -2.91 3.56 -31.21
N ARG A 214 -4.17 3.99 -31.00
CA ARG A 214 -5.08 4.29 -32.14
C ARG A 214 -4.61 5.49 -32.97
N PRO A 215 -4.29 6.68 -32.39
CA PRO A 215 -3.72 7.77 -33.18
C PRO A 215 -2.36 7.46 -33.78
N LEU A 216 -1.52 6.65 -33.11
CA LEU A 216 -0.25 6.20 -33.71
C LEU A 216 -0.47 5.26 -34.89
N ALA A 217 -1.47 4.39 -34.87
CA ALA A 217 -1.82 3.58 -36.04
C ALA A 217 -2.24 4.46 -37.24
N GLN A 218 -2.98 5.55 -36.98
CA GLN A 218 -3.26 6.56 -38.02
C GLN A 218 -1.99 7.31 -38.48
N ALA A 219 -0.98 7.45 -37.61
CA ALA A 219 0.31 8.00 -38.01
C ALA A 219 1.13 7.03 -38.88
N VAL A 220 0.90 5.71 -38.77
CA VAL A 220 1.50 4.74 -39.71
C VAL A 220 0.96 4.95 -41.12
N GLU A 221 -0.33 5.26 -41.29
CA GLU A 221 -0.86 5.69 -42.61
C GLU A 221 -0.17 6.96 -43.12
N ALA A 222 0.35 7.80 -42.23
CA ALA A 222 1.13 8.98 -42.61
C ALA A 222 2.60 8.67 -42.92
N VAL A 223 3.17 7.58 -42.41
CA VAL A 223 4.44 7.05 -42.90
C VAL A 223 4.27 6.64 -44.36
N GLU A 224 3.17 5.95 -44.71
CA GLU A 224 2.87 5.66 -46.12
C GLU A 224 2.66 6.93 -46.95
N ALA A 225 2.08 7.99 -46.39
CA ALA A 225 1.96 9.26 -47.08
C ALA A 225 3.32 9.95 -47.29
N ALA A 226 4.22 9.88 -46.31
CA ALA A 226 5.59 10.38 -46.44
C ALA A 226 6.38 9.60 -47.49
N ASP A 227 6.25 8.27 -47.53
CA ASP A 227 6.87 7.42 -48.56
C ASP A 227 6.33 7.73 -49.96
N ARG A 228 5.03 7.99 -50.10
CA ARG A 228 4.43 8.47 -51.36
C ARG A 228 5.00 9.80 -51.81
N VAL A 229 5.13 10.76 -50.88
CA VAL A 229 5.76 12.05 -51.18
C VAL A 229 7.23 11.86 -51.59
N ALA A 230 7.97 10.97 -50.92
CA ALA A 230 9.36 10.67 -51.24
C ALA A 230 9.52 9.98 -52.61
N SER A 231 8.54 9.18 -53.04
CA SER A 231 8.51 8.56 -54.37
C SER A 231 7.96 9.47 -55.49
N GLY A 232 7.56 10.71 -55.15
CA GLY A 232 7.05 11.70 -56.09
C GLY A 232 5.54 11.62 -56.35
N ASP A 233 4.82 10.73 -55.65
CA ASP A 233 3.36 10.67 -55.67
C ASP A 233 2.76 11.66 -54.66
N LEU A 234 2.30 12.80 -55.16
CA LEU A 234 1.66 13.85 -54.36
C LEU A 234 0.13 13.78 -54.36
N SER A 235 -0.47 12.73 -54.92
CA SER A 235 -1.93 12.64 -55.10
C SER A 235 -2.71 12.24 -53.84
N GLY A 236 -2.04 11.68 -52.83
CA GLY A 236 -2.66 11.21 -51.59
C GLY A 236 -3.10 12.35 -50.66
N GLN A 237 -4.19 12.14 -49.90
CA GLN A 237 -4.67 13.09 -48.91
C GLN A 237 -4.17 12.73 -47.50
N ILE A 238 -3.47 13.65 -46.83
CA ILE A 238 -3.11 13.52 -45.41
C ILE A 238 -4.27 14.08 -44.56
N VAL A 239 -4.92 13.23 -43.76
CA VAL A 239 -6.04 13.62 -42.89
C VAL A 239 -5.56 13.79 -41.45
N VAL A 240 -5.77 14.98 -40.87
CA VAL A 240 -5.39 15.29 -39.48
C VAL A 240 -6.62 15.18 -38.57
N GLN A 241 -6.70 14.13 -37.76
CA GLN A 241 -7.84 13.90 -36.83
C GLN A 241 -7.53 14.17 -35.36
N SER A 242 -6.26 14.38 -35.02
CA SER A 242 -5.80 14.64 -33.65
C SER A 242 -5.25 16.06 -33.49
N LYS A 243 -5.25 16.56 -32.25
CA LYS A 243 -4.61 17.84 -31.86
C LYS A 243 -3.42 17.66 -30.91
N ASP A 244 -3.03 16.43 -30.62
CA ASP A 244 -1.82 16.11 -29.84
C ASP A 244 -0.55 16.13 -30.71
N GLU A 245 0.58 15.68 -30.17
CA GLU A 245 1.87 15.67 -30.86
C GLU A 245 1.82 14.95 -32.21
N THR A 246 1.04 13.87 -32.30
CA THR A 246 0.81 13.15 -33.55
C THR A 246 0.05 14.01 -34.56
N GLY A 247 -1.01 14.70 -34.12
CA GLY A 247 -1.75 15.64 -34.96
C GLY A 247 -0.90 16.80 -35.49
N HIS A 248 -0.01 17.33 -34.64
CA HIS A 248 0.94 18.36 -35.03
C HIS A 248 1.93 17.87 -36.10
N LEU A 249 2.45 16.65 -35.97
CA LEU A 249 3.31 16.02 -36.98
C LEU A 249 2.58 15.82 -38.32
N LEU A 250 1.36 15.27 -38.29
CA LEU A 250 0.54 15.08 -39.48
C LEU A 250 0.23 16.40 -40.18
N SER A 251 -0.08 17.45 -39.41
CA SER A 251 -0.32 18.79 -39.95
C SER A 251 0.93 19.40 -40.59
N ALA A 252 2.12 19.13 -40.05
CA ALA A 252 3.38 19.55 -40.67
C ALA A 252 3.65 18.83 -42.00
N LEU A 253 3.43 17.50 -42.05
CA LEU A 253 3.55 16.71 -43.27
C LEU A 253 2.56 17.17 -44.35
N GLN A 254 1.31 17.47 -43.98
CA GLN A 254 0.31 18.01 -44.90
C GLN A 254 0.75 19.34 -45.52
N ARG A 255 1.28 20.28 -44.71
CA ARG A 255 1.81 21.55 -45.21
C ARG A 255 3.01 21.36 -46.15
N MET A 256 3.89 20.41 -45.85
CA MET A 256 5.04 20.07 -46.69
C MET A 256 4.58 19.53 -48.05
N GLN A 257 3.65 18.56 -48.07
CA GLN A 257 3.08 18.01 -49.30
C GLN A 257 2.44 19.12 -50.16
N GLN A 258 1.61 19.98 -49.56
CA GLN A 258 0.96 21.06 -50.30
C GLN A 258 1.97 22.05 -50.90
N SER A 259 3.06 22.34 -50.18
CA SER A 259 4.13 23.21 -50.66
C SER A 259 4.88 22.59 -51.86
N LEU A 260 5.10 21.26 -51.83
CA LEU A 260 5.69 20.53 -52.95
C LEU A 260 4.76 20.51 -54.17
N VAL A 261 3.46 20.26 -53.98
CA VAL A 261 2.45 20.34 -55.06
C VAL A 261 2.51 21.71 -55.73
N ASN A 262 2.46 22.79 -54.95
CA ASN A 262 2.50 24.15 -55.48
C ASN A 262 3.82 24.43 -56.25
N THR A 263 4.94 23.94 -55.74
CA THR A 263 6.25 24.11 -56.38
C THR A 263 6.31 23.37 -57.71
N VAL A 264 5.91 22.09 -57.76
CA VAL A 264 5.89 21.28 -58.99
C VAL A 264 4.91 21.87 -60.02
N SER A 265 3.72 22.31 -59.59
CA SER A 265 2.75 22.99 -60.46
C SER A 265 3.33 24.27 -61.06
N SER A 266 4.02 25.09 -60.26
CA SER A 266 4.65 26.32 -60.74
C SER A 266 5.78 26.04 -61.74
N VAL A 267 6.61 25.03 -61.47
CA VAL A 267 7.67 24.60 -62.41
C VAL A 267 7.07 24.11 -63.72
N ARG A 268 5.98 23.31 -63.67
CA ARG A 268 5.28 22.85 -64.87
C ARG A 268 4.71 24.02 -65.68
N GLN A 269 4.03 24.97 -65.02
CA GLN A 269 3.45 26.13 -65.70
C GLN A 269 4.54 27.01 -66.34
N ASN A 270 5.67 27.20 -65.65
CA ASN A 270 6.82 27.91 -66.22
C ASN A 270 7.42 27.15 -67.41
N ALA A 271 7.53 25.82 -67.34
CA ALA A 271 8.02 25.00 -68.45
C ALA A 271 7.08 25.05 -69.66
N GLU A 272 5.76 25.03 -69.46
CA GLU A 272 4.76 25.23 -70.51
C GLU A 272 4.89 26.64 -71.14
N GLY A 273 5.13 27.67 -70.31
CA GLY A 273 5.43 29.03 -70.77
C GLY A 273 6.71 29.11 -71.60
N VAL A 274 7.80 28.49 -71.16
CA VAL A 274 9.08 28.41 -71.90
C VAL A 274 8.92 27.64 -73.21
N ALA A 275 8.15 26.54 -73.21
CA ALA A 275 7.88 25.76 -74.42
C ALA A 275 7.07 26.59 -75.43
N SER A 276 6.06 27.33 -74.97
CA SER A 276 5.28 28.23 -75.82
C SER A 276 6.13 29.37 -76.38
N ALA A 277 6.95 30.03 -75.54
CA ALA A 277 7.88 31.07 -75.99
C ALA A 277 8.92 30.53 -76.99
N SER A 278 9.46 29.33 -76.74
CA SER A 278 10.38 28.66 -77.67
C SER A 278 9.71 28.35 -79.01
N ALA A 279 8.44 27.93 -79.01
CA ALA A 279 7.68 27.70 -80.25
C ALA A 279 7.44 29.01 -81.02
N GLN A 280 7.15 30.11 -80.32
CA GLN A 280 7.03 31.44 -80.93
C GLN A 280 8.36 31.92 -81.52
N ILE A 281 9.48 31.73 -80.79
CA ILE A 281 10.82 32.05 -81.29
C ILE A 281 11.14 31.23 -82.54
N ALA A 282 10.89 29.92 -82.53
CA ALA A 282 11.14 29.06 -83.68
C ALA A 282 10.32 29.50 -84.91
N SER A 283 9.04 29.83 -84.71
CA SER A 283 8.19 30.38 -85.77
C SER A 283 8.71 31.74 -86.27
N GLY A 284 9.12 32.63 -85.38
CA GLY A 284 9.69 33.93 -85.75
C GLY A 284 11.03 33.80 -86.48
N ASN A 285 11.86 32.83 -86.10
CA ASN A 285 13.13 32.56 -86.75
C ASN A 285 12.93 31.96 -88.16
N ASN A 286 11.90 31.13 -88.36
CA ASN A 286 11.51 30.65 -89.68
C ASN A 286 11.03 31.79 -90.59
N ASP A 287 10.20 32.71 -90.08
CA ASP A 287 9.77 33.90 -90.83
C ASP A 287 10.97 34.79 -91.21
N LEU A 288 11.88 35.01 -90.25
CA LEU A 288 13.09 35.79 -90.49
C LEU A 288 14.02 35.12 -91.51
N SER A 289 14.24 33.80 -91.41
CA SER A 289 15.01 33.04 -92.40
C SER A 289 14.38 33.15 -93.79
N ALA A 290 13.05 32.98 -93.92
CA ALA A 290 12.36 33.12 -95.20
C ALA A 290 12.52 34.53 -95.80
N ARG A 291 12.41 35.57 -94.97
CA ARG A 291 12.65 36.96 -95.40
C ARG A 291 14.12 37.22 -95.75
N THR A 292 15.05 36.60 -95.03
CA THR A 292 16.48 36.70 -95.33
C THR A 292 16.81 36.01 -96.65
N GLU A 293 16.23 34.85 -96.93
CA GLU A 293 16.33 34.17 -98.23
C GLU A 293 15.73 35.01 -99.36
N GLN A 294 14.56 35.61 -99.16
CA GLN A 294 13.98 36.53 -100.14
C GLN A 294 14.86 37.76 -100.37
N GLN A 295 15.45 38.34 -99.32
CA GLN A 295 16.37 39.47 -99.47
C GLN A 295 17.67 39.05 -100.16
N ALA A 296 18.21 37.87 -99.85
CA ALA A 296 19.38 37.33 -100.52
C ALA A 296 19.10 37.09 -102.01
N SER A 297 17.94 36.53 -102.34
CA SER A 297 17.50 36.33 -103.73
C SER A 297 17.28 37.65 -104.47
N ALA A 298 16.68 38.66 -103.83
CA ALA A 298 16.54 39.99 -104.41
C ALA A 298 17.90 40.68 -104.61
N LEU A 299 18.86 40.46 -103.70
CA LEU A 299 20.24 40.92 -103.85
C LEU A 299 20.97 40.21 -105.00
N GLU A 300 20.77 38.91 -105.17
CA GLU A 300 21.26 38.17 -106.35
C GLU A 300 20.65 38.70 -107.64
N GLU A 301 19.35 38.96 -107.69
CA GLU A 301 18.67 39.51 -108.86
C GLU A 301 19.15 40.95 -109.17
N THR A 302 19.40 41.75 -108.13
CA THR A 302 20.00 43.09 -108.27
C THR A 302 21.46 43.01 -108.73
N ALA A 303 22.23 42.06 -108.24
CA ALA A 303 23.60 41.84 -108.67
C ALA A 303 23.68 41.36 -110.13
N ALA A 304 22.80 40.43 -110.53
CA ALA A 304 22.71 39.94 -111.90
C ALA A 304 22.28 41.03 -112.89
N SER A 305 21.31 41.87 -112.52
CA SER A 305 20.88 43.01 -113.34
C SER A 305 21.93 44.14 -113.43
N MET A 306 22.85 44.22 -112.46
CA MET A 306 24.04 45.10 -112.53
C MET A 306 25.17 44.50 -113.39
N GLU A 307 25.16 43.20 -113.66
CA GLU A 307 26.14 42.50 -114.52
C GLU A 307 25.73 42.53 -116.01
N GLU A 308 24.44 42.75 -116.29
CA GLU A 308 23.89 42.96 -117.65
C GLU A 308 23.95 44.42 -118.14
N LEU A 309 24.49 45.36 -117.35
CA LEU A 309 24.74 46.77 -117.70
C LEU A 309 26.20 47.02 -118.13
#